data_AF-A0A3D5VAS8-F1
#
_entry.id   AF-A0A3D5VAS8-F1
#
_cell.length_a   1.000
_cell.length_b   1.000
_cell.length_c   1.000
_cell.angle_alpha   90.00
_cell.angle_beta   90.00
_cell.angle_gamma   90.00
#
_symmetry.space_group_name_H-M   'P 1'
#
loop_
_entity.id
_entity.type
_entity.pdbx_description
1 polymer ?
#
loop_
_entity_poly.entity_id
_entity_poly.type
_entity_poly.pdbx_seq_one_letter_code
_entity_poly.pdbx_strand_id
1 'polypeptide(L)'
;MENNILLNLAIIIFLSKILGAISKKFNQPPVIGMLLLGILLGPTILDIIEPSEVISWIGKVGVLFLLFEAGLETDIKRIKKESKQAFPTAIGGIIIPFGFGFLISHISGQQLAHSLITGVIFSAT
;
A
#
# COMPACT_ATOMS: atom_id res chain seq x y z
N MET A 1 -26.51 11.50 -6.20
CA MET A 1 -26.09 11.19 -4.81
C MET A 1 -24.66 11.72 -4.56
N GLU A 2 -24.39 12.99 -4.89
CA GLU A 2 -23.07 13.64 -4.70
C GLU A 2 -22.91 14.29 -3.31
N ASN A 3 -23.92 14.25 -2.45
CA ASN A 3 -24.06 15.21 -1.35
C ASN A 3 -23.28 14.90 -0.06
N ASN A 4 -22.52 13.81 0.04
CA ASN A 4 -21.88 13.41 1.32
C ASN A 4 -20.39 13.08 1.22
N ILE A 5 -19.66 13.56 0.21
CA ILE A 5 -18.22 13.26 0.08
C ILE A 5 -17.41 13.71 1.32
N LEU A 6 -17.74 14.88 1.87
CA LEU A 6 -17.11 15.40 3.08
C LEU A 6 -17.38 14.52 4.30
N LEU A 7 -18.61 14.01 4.42
CA LEU A 7 -18.98 13.09 5.47
C LEU A 7 -18.25 11.75 5.32
N ASN A 8 -18.17 11.20 4.10
CA ASN A 8 -17.44 9.96 3.83
C ASN A 8 -15.97 10.10 4.17
N LEU A 9 -15.32 11.21 3.79
CA LEU A 9 -13.94 11.50 4.16
C LEU A 9 -13.77 11.65 5.69
N ALA A 10 -14.69 12.35 6.36
CA ALA A 10 -14.66 12.48 7.82
C ALA A 10 -14.76 11.10 8.50
N ILE A 11 -15.66 10.24 8.03
CA ILE A 11 -15.82 8.86 8.53
C ILE A 11 -14.54 8.05 8.28
N ILE A 12 -13.99 8.09 7.06
CA ILE A 12 -12.74 7.37 6.71
C ILE A 12 -11.60 7.83 7.63
N ILE A 13 -11.38 9.14 7.77
CA ILE A 13 -10.29 9.69 8.60
C ILE A 13 -10.49 9.34 10.08
N PHE A 14 -11.71 9.49 10.60
CA PHE A 14 -12.01 9.23 11.99
C PHE A 14 -11.86 7.73 12.33
N LEU A 15 -12.50 6.85 11.57
CA LEU A 15 -12.47 5.42 11.83
C LEU A 15 -11.09 4.79 11.52
N SER A 16 -10.36 5.29 10.52
CA SER A 16 -9.00 4.81 10.23
C SER A 16 -8.05 5.08 11.39
N LYS A 17 -8.19 6.22 12.07
CA LYS A 17 -7.44 6.54 13.29
C LYS A 17 -7.80 5.58 14.44
N ILE A 18 -9.08 5.29 14.64
CA ILE A 18 -9.53 4.36 15.69
C ILE A 18 -9.02 2.95 15.42
N LEU A 19 -9.25 2.41 14.23
CA LEU A 19 -8.84 1.05 13.88
C LEU A 19 -7.33 0.91 13.77
N GLY A 20 -6.61 1.95 13.36
CA GLY A 20 -5.15 2.00 13.41
C GLY A 20 -4.63 1.92 14.86
N ALA A 21 -5.26 2.64 15.79
CA ALA A 21 -4.93 2.57 17.21
C ALA A 21 -5.26 1.20 17.83
N ILE A 22 -6.40 0.61 17.45
CA ILE A 22 -6.78 -0.75 17.85
C ILE A 22 -5.78 -1.78 17.32
N SER A 23 -5.36 -1.66 16.05
CA SER A 23 -4.34 -2.54 15.46
C SER A 23 -3.05 -2.49 16.27
N LYS A 24 -2.62 -1.28 16.64
CA LYS A 24 -1.44 -1.09 17.50
C LYS A 24 -1.61 -1.75 18.87
N LYS A 25 -2.81 -1.72 19.47
CA LYS A 25 -3.11 -2.42 20.74
C LYS A 25 -2.95 -3.95 20.62
N PHE A 26 -3.19 -4.51 19.44
CA PHE A 26 -2.97 -5.93 19.14
C PHE A 26 -1.56 -6.24 18.61
N ASN A 27 -0.60 -5.32 18.74
CA ASN A 27 0.76 -5.43 18.18
C ASN A 27 0.79 -5.62 16.65
N GLN A 28 -0.23 -5.13 15.95
CA GLN A 28 -0.29 -5.13 14.50
C GLN A 28 0.08 -3.75 13.94
N PRO A 29 0.69 -3.68 12.74
CA PRO A 29 0.90 -2.42 12.05
C PRO A 29 -0.43 -1.65 11.85
N PRO A 30 -0.47 -0.32 12.06
CA PRO A 30 -1.69 0.47 11.94
C PRO A 30 -2.42 0.33 10.60
N VAL A 31 -1.66 0.14 9.50
CA VAL A 31 -2.20 -0.03 8.14
C VAL A 31 -3.17 -1.20 8.03
N ILE A 32 -3.00 -2.27 8.83
CA ILE A 32 -3.89 -3.43 8.82
C ILE A 32 -5.32 -3.01 9.18
N GLY A 33 -5.50 -2.21 10.22
CA GLY A 33 -6.81 -1.70 10.62
C GLY A 33 -7.43 -0.77 9.58
N MET A 34 -6.61 0.00 8.89
CA MET A 34 -7.06 0.91 7.81
C MET A 34 -7.54 0.12 6.58
N LEU A 35 -6.84 -0.95 6.21
CA LEU A 35 -7.25 -1.85 5.12
C LEU A 35 -8.55 -2.57 5.46
N LEU A 36 -8.68 -3.08 6.68
CA LEU A 36 -9.91 -3.71 7.16
C LEU A 36 -11.09 -2.74 7.11
N LEU A 37 -10.89 -1.47 7.48
CA LEU A 37 -11.91 -0.44 7.35
C LEU A 37 -12.39 -0.29 5.90
N GLY A 38 -11.45 -0.21 4.95
CA GLY A 38 -11.75 -0.07 3.53
C GLY A 38 -12.56 -1.26 2.99
N ILE A 39 -12.20 -2.48 3.39
CA ILE A 39 -12.94 -3.70 3.01
C ILE A 39 -14.35 -3.69 3.63
N LEU A 40 -14.49 -3.26 4.89
CA LEU A 40 -15.76 -3.22 5.60
C LEU A 40 -16.70 -2.15 5.02
N LEU A 41 -16.24 -0.91 4.91
CA LEU A 41 -17.07 0.21 4.46
C LEU A 41 -17.28 0.26 2.95
N GLY A 42 -16.36 -0.33 2.18
CA GLY A 42 -16.46 -0.40 0.73
C GLY A 42 -17.54 -1.37 0.26
N PRO A 43 -17.68 -1.53 -1.07
CA PRO A 43 -18.75 -2.32 -1.69
C PRO A 43 -18.64 -3.83 -1.44
N THR A 44 -17.55 -4.29 -0.82
CA THR A 44 -17.31 -5.72 -0.59
C THR A 44 -18.17 -6.29 0.53
N ILE A 45 -18.44 -5.53 1.59
CA ILE A 45 -19.15 -6.03 2.78
C ILE A 45 -20.38 -5.18 3.09
N LEU A 46 -20.21 -3.91 3.47
CA LEU A 46 -21.32 -3.08 3.94
C LEU A 46 -21.88 -2.12 2.87
N ASP A 47 -21.11 -1.86 1.81
CA ASP A 47 -21.50 -0.97 0.71
C ASP A 47 -21.97 0.42 1.17
N ILE A 48 -21.28 0.97 2.18
CA ILE A 48 -21.60 2.27 2.79
C ILE A 48 -20.92 3.41 2.02
N ILE A 49 -19.69 3.16 1.55
CA ILE A 49 -18.87 4.14 0.85
C ILE A 49 -18.53 3.59 -0.53
N GLU A 50 -19.14 4.17 -1.55
CA GLU A 50 -18.83 3.86 -2.94
C GLU A 50 -17.49 4.49 -3.36
N PRO A 51 -16.73 3.82 -4.27
CA PRO A 51 -15.54 4.39 -4.86
C PRO A 51 -15.86 5.69 -5.59
N SER A 52 -15.21 6.79 -5.22
CA SER A 52 -15.31 8.06 -5.93
C SER A 52 -13.94 8.50 -6.44
N GLU A 53 -13.95 9.26 -7.55
CA GLU A 53 -12.72 9.82 -8.13
C GLU A 53 -11.98 10.70 -7.10
N VAL A 54 -12.71 11.47 -6.30
CA VAL A 54 -12.16 12.32 -5.25
C VAL A 54 -11.45 11.50 -4.17
N ILE A 55 -12.06 10.43 -3.66
CA ILE A 55 -11.42 9.54 -2.66
C ILE A 55 -10.16 8.89 -3.25
N SER A 56 -10.22 8.45 -4.50
CA SER A 56 -9.07 7.85 -5.21
C SER A 56 -7.91 8.84 -5.35
N TRP A 57 -8.19 10.09 -5.75
CA TRP A 57 -7.17 11.13 -5.85
C TRP A 57 -6.56 11.50 -4.50
N ILE A 58 -7.38 11.67 -3.46
CA ILE A 58 -6.90 11.93 -2.10
C ILE A 58 -6.00 10.78 -1.62
N GLY A 59 -6.39 9.52 -1.88
CA GLY A 59 -5.57 8.35 -1.55
C GLY A 59 -4.21 8.38 -2.25
N LYS A 60 -4.17 8.67 -3.56
CA LYS A 60 -2.92 8.83 -4.32
C LYS A 60 -2.04 9.94 -3.78
N VAL A 61 -2.62 11.09 -3.45
CA VAL A 61 -1.91 12.21 -2.83
C VAL A 61 -1.35 11.82 -1.47
N GLY A 62 -2.09 11.06 -0.66
CA GLY A 62 -1.61 10.51 0.61
C GLY A 62 -0.38 9.61 0.43
N VAL A 63 -0.42 8.69 -0.55
CA VAL A 63 0.74 7.82 -0.88
C VAL A 63 1.94 8.66 -1.34
N LEU A 64 1.73 9.69 -2.15
CA LEU A 64 2.80 10.60 -2.58
C LEU A 64 3.45 11.31 -1.39
N PHE A 65 2.66 11.81 -0.44
CA PHE A 65 3.19 12.43 0.78
C PHE A 65 3.97 11.44 1.65
N LEU A 66 3.50 10.20 1.80
CA LEU A 66 4.23 9.15 2.54
C LEU A 66 5.59 8.84 1.90
N LEU A 67 5.63 8.70 0.58
CA LEU A 67 6.88 8.46 -0.14
C LEU A 67 7.81 9.67 -0.10
N PHE A 68 7.26 10.89 -0.12
CA PHE A 68 8.03 12.11 0.03
C PHE A 68 8.64 12.25 1.43
N GLU A 69 7.87 11.97 2.47
CA GLU A 69 8.34 11.93 3.86
C GLU A 69 9.48 10.92 4.04
N ALA A 70 9.31 9.69 3.54
CA ALA A 70 10.37 8.68 3.54
C ALA A 70 11.65 9.16 2.83
N GLY A 71 11.50 9.91 1.74
CA GLY A 71 12.61 10.55 1.03
C GLY A 71 13.30 11.66 1.85
N LEU A 72 12.54 12.46 2.61
CA LEU A 72 13.08 13.51 3.48
C LEU A 72 13.81 12.96 4.71
N GLU A 73 13.35 11.85 5.26
CA GLU A 73 14.00 11.16 6.39
C GLU A 73 15.27 10.40 5.98
N THR A 74 15.49 10.22 4.68
CA THR A 74 16.60 9.45 4.14
C THR A 74 17.94 10.21 4.23
N ASP A 75 18.89 9.68 5.00
CA ASP A 75 20.28 10.19 5.04
C ASP A 75 21.13 9.59 3.91
N ILE A 76 21.35 10.39 2.86
CA ILE A 76 22.16 10.03 1.69
C ILE A 76 23.60 9.66 2.08
N LYS A 77 24.19 10.32 3.09
CA LYS A 77 25.57 10.03 3.53
C LYS A 77 25.64 8.65 4.16
N ARG A 78 24.63 8.30 4.97
CA ARG A 78 24.51 6.97 5.57
C ARG A 78 24.29 5.89 4.52
N ILE A 79 23.39 6.11 3.56
CA ILE A 79 23.21 5.19 2.41
C ILE A 79 24.53 4.96 1.69
N LYS A 80 25.29 6.02 1.39
CA LYS A 80 26.56 5.88 0.69
C LYS A 80 27.56 5.04 1.49
N LYS A 81 27.62 5.23 2.81
CA LYS A 81 28.50 4.47 3.72
C LYS A 81 28.11 2.98 3.78
N GLU A 82 26.81 2.68 3.82
CA GLU A 82 26.27 1.32 3.96
C GLU A 82 26.00 0.64 2.59
N SER A 83 26.21 1.35 1.48
CA SER A 83 25.89 0.92 0.11
C SER A 83 26.38 -0.48 -0.27
N LYS A 84 27.60 -0.86 0.13
CA LYS A 84 28.17 -2.18 -0.19
C LYS A 84 27.37 -3.34 0.43
N GLN A 85 26.77 -3.13 1.60
CA GLN A 85 25.92 -4.11 2.29
C GLN A 85 24.46 -3.97 1.88
N ALA A 86 24.00 -2.75 1.64
CA ALA A 86 22.64 -2.46 1.20
C ALA A 86 22.34 -2.96 -0.22
N PHE A 87 23.32 -2.89 -1.13
CA PHE A 87 23.11 -3.16 -2.55
C PHE A 87 22.71 -4.61 -2.88
N PRO A 88 23.40 -5.66 -2.37
CA PRO A 88 22.95 -7.04 -2.57
C PRO A 88 21.57 -7.30 -1.95
N THR A 89 21.30 -6.70 -0.80
CA THR A 89 20.01 -6.82 -0.09
C THR A 89 18.88 -6.19 -0.89
N ALA A 90 19.09 -5.00 -1.46
CA ALA A 90 18.12 -4.31 -2.30
C ALA A 90 17.84 -5.08 -3.60
N ILE A 91 18.90 -5.56 -4.28
CA ILE A 91 18.74 -6.36 -5.50
C ILE A 91 18.02 -7.68 -5.20
N GLY A 92 18.42 -8.39 -4.15
CA GLY A 92 17.78 -9.64 -3.74
C GLY A 92 16.31 -9.42 -3.38
N GLY A 93 16.00 -8.34 -2.65
CA GLY A 93 14.65 -7.95 -2.26
C GLY A 93 13.74 -7.61 -3.45
N ILE A 94 14.29 -7.24 -4.61
CA ILE A 94 13.52 -6.97 -5.82
C ILE A 94 13.44 -8.22 -6.71
N ILE A 95 14.59 -8.80 -7.06
CA ILE A 95 14.68 -9.89 -8.04
C ILE A 95 13.96 -11.14 -7.55
N ILE A 96 14.12 -11.50 -6.27
CA ILE A 96 13.56 -12.74 -5.74
C ILE A 96 12.03 -12.68 -5.70
N PRO A 97 11.39 -11.69 -5.06
CA PRO A 97 9.93 -11.58 -5.06
C PRO A 97 9.34 -11.37 -6.45
N PHE A 98 10.02 -10.59 -7.31
CA PHE A 98 9.62 -10.43 -8.70
C PHE A 98 9.60 -11.77 -9.43
N GLY A 99 10.69 -12.53 -9.34
CA GLY A 99 10.85 -13.82 -9.99
C GLY A 99 9.78 -14.81 -9.53
N PHE A 100 9.56 -14.93 -8.22
CA PHE A 100 8.50 -15.81 -7.69
C PHE A 100 7.10 -15.36 -8.10
N GLY A 101 6.78 -14.07 -7.98
CA GLY A 101 5.48 -13.52 -8.39
C GLY A 101 5.19 -13.76 -9.87
N PHE A 102 6.19 -13.52 -10.73
CA PHE A 102 6.11 -13.78 -12.16
C PHE A 102 5.93 -15.27 -12.47
N LEU A 103 6.79 -16.13 -11.90
CA LEU A 103 6.77 -17.57 -12.18
C LEU A 103 5.45 -18.21 -11.74
N ILE A 104 4.97 -17.91 -10.54
CA ILE A 104 3.71 -18.44 -10.02
C ILE A 104 2.54 -18.03 -10.94
N SER A 105 2.48 -16.75 -11.33
CA SER A 105 1.46 -16.25 -12.26
C SER A 105 1.54 -16.93 -13.62
N HIS A 106 2.75 -17.04 -14.19
CA HIS A 106 2.95 -17.58 -15.53
C HIS A 106 2.65 -19.08 -15.61
N ILE A 107 3.08 -19.86 -14.60
CA ILE A 107 2.77 -21.30 -14.51
C ILE A 107 1.27 -21.54 -14.35
N SER A 108 0.55 -20.60 -13.72
CA SER A 108 -0.91 -20.64 -13.61
C SER A 108 -1.65 -20.35 -14.94
N GLY A 109 -0.91 -20.21 -16.05
CA GLY A 109 -1.47 -19.99 -17.39
C GLY A 109 -1.83 -18.54 -17.70
N GLN A 110 -1.41 -17.59 -16.86
CA GLN A 110 -1.69 -16.16 -17.08
C GLN A 110 -0.87 -15.60 -18.25
N GLN A 111 -1.46 -14.65 -18.97
CA GLN A 111 -0.76 -13.94 -20.04
C GLN A 111 0.52 -13.26 -19.52
N LEU A 112 1.52 -13.12 -20.40
CA LEU A 112 2.81 -12.53 -20.05
C LEU A 112 2.68 -11.15 -19.37
N ALA A 113 1.80 -10.28 -19.88
CA ALA A 113 1.57 -8.96 -19.31
C ALA A 113 1.09 -9.02 -17.84
N HIS A 114 0.12 -9.87 -17.52
CA HIS A 114 -0.38 -10.06 -16.16
C HIS A 114 0.70 -10.62 -15.23
N SER A 115 1.51 -11.55 -15.73
CA SER A 115 2.60 -12.15 -14.95
C SER A 115 3.70 -11.15 -14.64
N LEU A 116 4.05 -10.29 -15.60
CA LEU A 116 4.99 -9.19 -15.38
C LEU A 116 4.46 -8.19 -14.34
N ILE A 117 3.20 -7.77 -14.46
CA ILE A 117 2.56 -6.86 -13.50
C ILE A 117 2.57 -7.47 -12.09
N THR A 118 2.21 -8.74 -11.98
CA THR A 118 2.19 -9.45 -10.69
C THR A 118 3.59 -9.51 -10.07
N GLY A 119 4.63 -9.81 -10.86
CA GLY A 119 6.02 -9.75 -10.40
C GLY A 119 6.41 -8.37 -9.88
N VAL A 120 6.04 -7.29 -10.59
CA VAL A 120 6.33 -5.91 -10.14
C VAL A 120 5.63 -5.59 -8.82
N ILE A 121 4.36 -5.97 -8.67
CA ILE A 121 3.58 -5.73 -7.43
C ILE A 121 4.28 -6.34 -6.21
N PHE A 122 4.86 -7.54 -6.35
CA PHE A 122 5.54 -8.21 -5.24
C PHE A 122 6.97 -7.74 -4.97
N SER A 123 7.56 -6.94 -5.87
CA SER A 123 8.96 -6.48 -5.75
C SER A 123 9.17 -5.26 -4.86
N ALA A 124 8.10 -4.54 -4.53
CA ALA A 124 8.18 -3.34 -3.70
C ALA A 124 8.24 -3.71 -2.21
N THR A 125 9.21 -3.13 -1.49
CA THR A 125 9.41 -3.26 -0.04
C THR A 125 9.43 -1.91 0.64
#